data_AF-A0A1M5PFT0-F1
#
_entry.id   AF-A0A1M5PFT0-F1
#
_cell.length_a   1.000
_cell.length_b   1.000
_cell.length_c   1.000
_cell.angle_alpha   90.00
_cell.angle_beta   90.00
_cell.angle_gamma   90.00
#
_symmetry.space_group_name_H-M   'P 1'
#
loop_
_entity.id
_entity.type
_entity.pdbx_description
1 polymer ?
#
loop_
_entity_poly.entity_id
_entity_poly.type
_entity_poly.pdbx_seq_one_letter_code
_entity_poly.pdbx_strand_id
1 'polypeptide(L)'
;MDRRKKYYLAGFFGILFVILITAYFLNLNHNKNLPFPPFASSADYYTIRDTAGNIILQTGIKVYQDDEYINEKNIHYIVTSVKGKEAVAVVKNQASSHDITSVPTASLFLPDKLLKPDFTDISVAIYHTHSDESYIPTSGTASKKGNGDIFKVGKALKERLEIPGIKVYHSLNAHDPHDINAYHRSRRTAIDLVKKGPDALLDIHRDSAPLSAYQTNIKDTQAARVMIVIGRSNPNMQVNLDYARRVKAAADKIYPGFMRGIFIGKGDYNQDLYPTALLLEVGTEQNSLEEAKASMNFLGDILIHVLRNEDRS
;
A
#
# COMPACT_ATOMS: atom_id res chain seq x y z
N MET A 1 -39.07 42.00 26.93
CA MET A 1 -38.81 41.06 25.81
C MET A 1 -40.07 40.24 25.56
N ASP A 2 -40.71 40.46 24.41
CA ASP A 2 -42.08 39.99 24.06
C ASP A 2 -42.23 38.48 24.30
N ARG A 3 -43.29 38.07 25.04
CA ARG A 3 -43.61 36.65 25.33
C ARG A 3 -43.63 35.82 24.05
N ARG A 4 -44.07 36.40 22.93
CA ARG A 4 -44.08 35.72 21.61
C ARG A 4 -42.68 35.33 21.12
N LYS A 5 -41.66 36.19 21.30
CA LYS A 5 -40.28 35.88 20.88
C LYS A 5 -39.66 34.72 21.68
N LYS A 6 -40.06 34.54 22.95
CA LYS A 6 -39.61 33.39 23.75
C LYS A 6 -40.18 32.06 23.24
N TYR A 7 -41.43 32.03 22.78
CA TYR A 7 -42.03 30.83 22.20
C TYR A 7 -41.43 30.46 20.84
N TYR A 8 -41.13 31.45 20.00
CA TYR A 8 -40.41 31.19 18.74
C TYR A 8 -38.99 30.67 18.96
N LEU A 9 -38.27 31.22 19.93
CA LEU A 9 -36.92 30.77 20.27
C LEU A 9 -36.93 29.35 20.86
N ALA A 10 -37.88 29.06 21.77
CA ALA A 10 -38.07 27.72 22.32
C ALA A 10 -38.49 26.69 21.25
N GLY A 11 -39.36 27.09 20.31
CA GLY A 11 -39.76 26.25 19.18
C GLY A 11 -38.61 25.95 18.22
N PHE A 12 -37.77 26.95 17.91
CA PHE A 12 -36.59 26.79 17.06
C PHE A 12 -35.58 25.80 17.66
N PHE A 13 -35.26 25.95 18.96
CA PHE A 13 -34.35 25.01 19.63
C PHE A 13 -34.97 23.62 19.80
N GLY A 14 -36.29 23.51 19.98
CA GLY A 14 -37.00 22.23 19.98
C GLY A 14 -36.86 21.48 18.67
N ILE A 15 -37.05 22.16 17.53
CA ILE A 15 -36.88 21.57 16.19
C ILE A 15 -35.42 21.18 15.95
N LEU A 16 -34.47 22.05 16.30
CA LEU A 16 -33.04 21.76 16.15
C LEU A 16 -32.62 20.54 16.97
N PHE A 17 -33.14 20.39 18.19
CA PHE A 17 -32.86 19.25 19.05
C PHE A 17 -33.42 17.94 18.47
N VAL A 18 -34.62 17.96 17.89
CA VAL A 18 -35.20 16.81 17.17
C VAL A 18 -34.36 16.44 15.94
N ILE A 19 -33.89 17.42 15.17
CA ILE A 19 -33.00 17.17 14.01
C ILE A 19 -31.69 16.53 14.46
N LEU A 20 -31.06 17.05 15.52
CA LEU A 20 -29.81 16.51 16.05
C LEU A 20 -29.97 15.10 16.60
N ILE A 21 -31.07 14.82 17.31
CA ILE A 21 -31.41 13.48 17.79
C ILE A 21 -31.63 12.53 16.61
N THR A 22 -32.36 12.97 15.58
CA THR A 22 -32.63 12.16 14.39
C THR A 22 -31.33 11.85 13.64
N ALA A 23 -30.46 12.85 13.46
CA ALA A 23 -29.13 12.67 12.86
C ALA A 23 -28.24 11.74 13.70
N TYR A 24 -28.29 11.84 15.03
CA TYR A 24 -27.57 10.95 15.95
C TYR A 24 -28.05 9.49 15.83
N PHE A 25 -29.37 9.26 15.77
CA PHE A 25 -29.92 7.91 15.57
C PHE A 25 -29.71 7.36 14.16
N LEU A 26 -29.71 8.20 13.12
CA LEU A 26 -29.31 7.81 11.77
C LEU A 26 -27.83 7.40 11.72
N ASN A 27 -26.94 8.13 12.41
CA ASN A 27 -25.52 7.80 12.52
C ASN A 27 -25.29 6.49 13.31
N LEU A 28 -26.03 6.28 14.40
CA LEU A 28 -26.00 5.02 15.16
C LEU A 28 -26.47 3.81 14.32
N ASN A 29 -27.43 4.00 13.41
CA ASN A 29 -27.89 2.92 12.52
C ASN A 29 -26.98 2.70 11.29
N HIS A 30 -26.12 3.66 10.93
CA HIS A 30 -25.11 3.47 9.89
C HIS A 30 -23.87 2.71 10.40
N ASN A 31 -23.63 2.72 11.71
CA ASN A 31 -22.55 1.98 12.40
C ASN A 31 -22.96 0.58 12.89
N LYS A 32 -23.98 -0.03 12.30
CA LYS A 32 -24.15 -1.48 12.45
C LYS A 32 -23.13 -2.14 11.54
N ASN A 33 -22.05 -2.67 12.14
CA ASN A 33 -21.18 -3.65 11.53
C ASN A 33 -22.05 -4.73 10.88
N LEU A 34 -22.29 -4.60 9.57
CA LEU A 34 -22.94 -5.63 8.79
C LEU A 34 -22.05 -6.87 8.91
N PRO A 35 -22.61 -8.04 9.28
CA PRO A 35 -21.84 -9.27 9.26
C PRO A 35 -21.31 -9.45 7.84
N PHE A 36 -20.00 -9.61 7.70
CA PHE A 36 -19.38 -9.93 6.43
C PHE A 36 -20.08 -11.18 5.86
N PRO A 37 -20.60 -11.15 4.62
CA PRO A 37 -21.13 -12.34 4.00
C PRO A 37 -20.04 -13.42 3.97
N PRO A 38 -20.39 -14.71 4.15
CA PRO A 38 -19.41 -15.79 4.10
C PRO A 38 -18.67 -15.75 2.76
N PHE A 39 -17.34 -15.58 2.82
CA PHE A 39 -16.49 -15.48 1.64
C PHE A 39 -16.66 -16.73 0.77
N ALA A 40 -17.04 -16.52 -0.49
CA ALA A 40 -16.96 -17.55 -1.51
C ALA A 40 -15.49 -17.90 -1.76
N SER A 41 -15.04 -18.98 -1.14
CA SER A 41 -13.73 -19.60 -1.32
C SER A 41 -13.52 -20.00 -2.79
N SER A 42 -12.85 -19.14 -3.55
CA SER A 42 -12.15 -19.54 -4.79
C SER A 42 -10.92 -18.69 -5.11
N ALA A 43 -10.33 -18.02 -4.13
CA ALA A 43 -9.09 -17.26 -4.35
C ALA A 43 -7.90 -18.22 -4.48
N ASP A 44 -7.18 -18.18 -5.60
CA ASP A 44 -6.02 -19.03 -5.91
C ASP A 44 -4.73 -18.47 -5.27
N TYR A 45 -4.64 -18.51 -3.93
CA TYR A 45 -3.49 -17.99 -3.19
C TYR A 45 -2.61 -19.09 -2.59
N TYR A 46 -1.36 -18.73 -2.30
CA TYR A 46 -0.40 -19.54 -1.56
C TYR A 46 -0.46 -19.19 -0.07
N THR A 47 -0.25 -20.20 0.78
CA THR A 47 -0.09 -20.03 2.23
C THR A 47 1.31 -20.49 2.65
N ILE A 48 2.06 -19.60 3.28
CA ILE A 48 3.37 -19.89 3.87
C ILE A 48 3.19 -20.05 5.38
N ARG A 49 3.71 -21.14 5.95
CA ARG A 49 3.65 -21.44 7.39
C ARG A 49 5.03 -21.64 7.99
N ASP A 50 5.15 -21.41 9.29
CA ASP A 50 6.32 -21.83 10.05
C ASP A 50 6.29 -23.35 10.32
N THR A 51 7.34 -23.87 10.94
CA THR A 51 7.43 -25.28 11.33
C THR A 51 6.44 -25.69 12.42
N ALA A 52 5.82 -24.73 13.11
CA ALA A 52 4.77 -24.95 14.10
C ALA A 52 3.35 -24.89 13.48
N GLY A 53 3.24 -24.60 12.18
CA GLY A 53 1.98 -24.51 11.43
C GLY A 53 1.32 -23.13 11.45
N ASN A 54 1.92 -22.12 12.08
CA ASN A 54 1.40 -20.77 12.10
C ASN A 54 1.53 -20.13 10.72
N ILE A 55 0.51 -19.38 10.30
CA ILE A 55 0.53 -18.65 9.02
C ILE A 55 1.53 -17.48 9.14
N ILE A 56 2.50 -17.46 8.23
CA ILE A 56 3.47 -16.38 8.07
C ILE A 56 2.97 -15.38 7.02
N LEU A 57 2.55 -15.87 5.85
CA LEU A 57 2.14 -15.05 4.71
C LEU A 57 1.07 -15.78 3.89
N GLN A 58 0.11 -15.02 3.38
CA GLN A 58 -0.77 -15.45 2.30
C GLN A 58 -0.68 -14.45 1.15
N THR A 59 -0.56 -14.94 -0.07
CA THR A 59 -0.39 -14.11 -1.27
C THR A 59 -0.84 -14.85 -2.53
N GLY A 60 -1.41 -14.14 -3.50
CA GLY A 60 -1.65 -14.62 -4.86
C GLY A 60 -0.37 -14.77 -5.68
N ILE A 61 0.74 -14.17 -5.25
CA ILE A 61 2.04 -14.33 -5.88
C ILE A 61 2.48 -15.79 -5.76
N LYS A 62 2.97 -16.35 -6.87
CA LYS A 62 3.47 -17.72 -6.88
C LYS A 62 4.72 -17.85 -6.01
N VAL A 63 4.65 -18.74 -5.02
CA VAL A 63 5.74 -19.02 -4.08
C VAL A 63 6.62 -20.16 -4.59
N TYR A 64 7.92 -19.98 -4.48
CA TYR A 64 8.96 -20.97 -4.78
C TYR A 64 9.83 -21.22 -3.56
N GLN A 65 10.54 -22.35 -3.58
CA GLN A 65 11.63 -22.58 -2.64
C GLN A 65 12.68 -21.46 -2.78
N ASP A 66 13.27 -21.08 -1.64
CA ASP A 66 14.23 -19.98 -1.47
C ASP A 66 13.66 -18.58 -1.72
N ASP A 67 12.33 -18.43 -1.85
CA ASP A 67 11.70 -17.12 -1.68
C ASP A 67 11.81 -16.69 -0.21
N GLU A 68 11.90 -15.39 0.03
CA GLU A 68 12.10 -14.83 1.37
C GLU A 68 10.97 -13.86 1.72
N TYR A 69 10.73 -13.67 3.01
CA TYR A 69 9.73 -12.73 3.50
C TYR A 69 10.18 -12.05 4.78
N ILE A 70 10.19 -10.73 4.77
CA ILE A 70 10.42 -9.88 5.94
C ILE A 70 9.05 -9.41 6.41
N ASN A 71 8.57 -9.95 7.52
CA ASN A 71 7.22 -9.68 8.00
C ASN A 71 7.08 -8.29 8.67
N GLU A 72 5.87 -7.96 9.09
CA GLU A 72 5.56 -6.71 9.82
C GLU A 72 6.46 -6.50 11.06
N LYS A 73 6.87 -7.57 11.75
CA LYS A 73 7.76 -7.53 12.93
C LYS A 73 9.24 -7.56 12.58
N ASN A 74 9.59 -7.40 11.29
CA ASN A 74 10.95 -7.45 10.77
C ASN A 74 11.67 -8.80 10.99
N ILE A 75 10.90 -9.89 11.19
CA ILE A 75 11.44 -11.23 11.20
C ILE A 75 11.63 -11.69 9.76
N HIS A 76 12.84 -12.16 9.46
CA HIS A 76 13.20 -12.61 8.13
C HIS A 76 13.01 -14.12 8.01
N TYR A 77 12.18 -14.56 7.07
CA TYR A 77 11.91 -15.97 6.78
C TYR A 77 12.44 -16.35 5.41
N ILE A 78 12.83 -17.62 5.25
CA ILE A 78 13.17 -18.25 3.97
C ILE A 78 12.30 -19.49 3.77
N VAL A 79 11.69 -19.61 2.58
CA VAL A 79 10.87 -20.76 2.20
C VAL A 79 11.75 -21.97 1.92
N THR A 80 11.58 -23.03 2.70
CA THR A 80 12.38 -24.26 2.59
C THR A 80 11.72 -25.32 1.74
N SER A 81 10.39 -25.29 1.59
CA SER A 81 9.66 -26.25 0.76
C SER A 81 8.32 -25.70 0.29
N VAL A 82 7.91 -26.08 -0.92
CA VAL A 82 6.60 -25.76 -1.49
C VAL A 82 5.94 -27.04 -2.00
N LYS A 83 4.71 -27.31 -1.56
CA LYS A 83 3.89 -28.44 -2.02
C LYS A 83 2.51 -27.93 -2.43
N GLY A 84 2.29 -27.82 -3.73
CA GLY A 84 1.07 -27.20 -4.26
C GLY A 84 1.02 -25.72 -3.89
N LYS A 85 -0.03 -25.32 -3.16
CA LYS A 85 -0.25 -23.95 -2.68
C LYS A 85 0.18 -23.73 -1.22
N GLU A 86 0.71 -24.76 -0.56
CA GLU A 86 1.24 -24.66 0.79
C GLU A 86 2.77 -24.61 0.75
N ALA A 87 3.36 -23.74 1.56
CA ALA A 87 4.79 -23.59 1.71
C ALA A 87 5.18 -23.58 3.18
N VAL A 88 6.39 -24.06 3.47
CA VAL A 88 6.99 -23.99 4.81
C VAL A 88 8.18 -23.07 4.75
N ALA A 89 8.32 -22.19 5.74
CA ALA A 89 9.45 -21.30 5.89
C ALA A 89 10.03 -21.36 7.30
N VAL A 90 11.32 -21.06 7.42
CA VAL A 90 12.04 -20.98 8.69
C VAL A 90 12.63 -19.58 8.85
N VAL A 91 12.92 -19.19 10.08
CA VAL A 91 13.63 -17.93 10.33
C VAL A 91 15.03 -18.02 9.72
N LYS A 92 15.35 -17.08 8.83
CA LYS A 92 16.67 -16.92 8.25
C LYS A 92 17.56 -16.25 9.28
N ASN A 93 18.32 -17.04 10.04
CA ASN A 93 19.30 -16.52 10.99
C ASN A 93 20.28 -15.58 10.27
N GLN A 94 20.24 -14.30 10.57
CA GLN A 94 21.24 -13.36 10.08
C GLN A 94 22.50 -13.53 10.93
N ALA A 95 23.63 -13.86 10.30
CA ALA A 95 24.93 -13.58 10.89
C ALA A 95 25.03 -12.05 11.03
N SER A 96 25.16 -11.59 12.28
CA SER A 96 25.51 -10.23 12.69
C SER A 96 24.72 -9.12 11.98
N SER A 97 23.71 -8.60 12.68
CA SER A 97 23.24 -7.24 12.49
C SER A 97 24.43 -6.32 12.22
N HIS A 98 24.57 -5.84 10.98
CA HIS A 98 25.00 -4.47 10.87
C HIS A 98 23.94 -3.69 11.62
N ASP A 99 24.31 -3.23 12.80
CA ASP A 99 23.61 -2.17 13.49
C ASP A 99 23.17 -1.21 12.41
N ILE A 100 21.86 -1.19 12.13
CA ILE A 100 21.26 0.00 11.56
C ILE A 100 21.41 0.98 12.70
N THR A 101 22.58 1.65 12.70
CA THR A 101 22.94 2.71 13.60
C THR A 101 21.71 3.55 13.78
N SER A 102 21.24 3.58 15.03
CA SER A 102 20.33 4.55 15.58
C SER A 102 20.29 5.79 14.68
N VAL A 103 19.15 6.02 14.01
CA VAL A 103 18.86 7.36 13.52
C VAL A 103 19.03 8.24 14.75
N PRO A 104 19.97 9.21 14.76
CA PRO A 104 20.25 9.97 15.97
C PRO A 104 18.94 10.58 16.42
N THR A 105 18.53 10.26 17.66
CA THR A 105 17.48 10.96 18.38
C THR A 105 17.99 12.35 18.76
N ALA A 106 18.39 13.14 17.77
CA ALA A 106 18.87 14.50 17.93
C ALA A 106 17.77 15.45 17.47
N SER A 107 17.13 16.06 18.47
CA SER A 107 16.21 17.21 18.36
C SER A 107 14.83 16.93 17.75
N LEU A 108 13.97 16.26 18.53
CA LEU A 108 12.62 16.81 18.71
C LEU A 108 12.79 18.24 19.29
N PHE A 109 11.96 19.17 18.83
CA PHE A 109 12.05 20.64 18.98
C PHE A 109 12.87 21.32 17.87
N LEU A 110 12.21 21.52 16.72
CA LEU A 110 12.56 22.62 15.83
C LEU A 110 11.87 23.89 16.35
N PRO A 111 12.59 25.02 16.47
CA PRO A 111 11.97 26.31 16.75
C PRO A 111 11.06 26.69 15.57
N ASP A 112 9.89 27.23 15.93
CA ASP A 112 8.82 27.64 15.02
C ASP A 112 9.24 28.86 14.19
N LYS A 113 10.05 28.62 13.15
CA LYS A 113 10.25 29.47 11.96
C LYS A 113 11.28 28.83 11.06
N LEU A 114 10.87 28.35 9.88
CA LEU A 114 11.66 28.33 8.61
C LEU A 114 10.89 27.50 7.56
N LEU A 115 10.37 28.19 6.54
CA LEU A 115 9.89 27.73 5.22
C LEU A 115 9.08 26.42 5.17
N LYS A 116 7.86 26.49 4.61
CA LYS A 116 7.14 25.28 4.18
C LYS A 116 8.10 24.44 3.31
N PRO A 117 8.24 23.14 3.55
CA PRO A 117 9.11 22.32 2.74
C PRO A 117 8.63 22.38 1.28
N ASP A 118 9.55 22.78 0.41
CA ASP A 118 9.38 22.80 -1.03
C ASP A 118 9.83 21.44 -1.57
N PHE A 119 8.99 20.80 -2.37
CA PHE A 119 9.25 19.50 -3.00
C PHE A 119 9.22 19.60 -4.53
N THR A 120 9.33 20.82 -5.08
CA THR A 120 9.17 21.07 -6.53
C THR A 120 10.31 20.49 -7.38
N ASP A 121 11.43 20.13 -6.76
CA ASP A 121 12.56 19.42 -7.36
C ASP A 121 12.42 17.89 -7.35
N ILE A 122 11.59 17.35 -6.46
CA ILE A 122 11.33 15.91 -6.36
C ILE A 122 10.26 15.48 -7.36
N SER A 123 10.46 14.32 -7.98
CA SER A 123 9.50 13.70 -8.87
C SER A 123 9.34 12.20 -8.69
N VAL A 124 8.13 11.69 -8.95
CA VAL A 124 7.78 10.28 -8.82
C VAL A 124 7.11 9.81 -10.10
N ALA A 125 7.46 8.61 -10.56
CA ALA A 125 6.80 7.95 -11.68
C ALA A 125 5.95 6.78 -11.18
N ILE A 126 4.71 6.69 -11.68
CA ILE A 126 3.74 5.63 -11.34
C ILE A 126 3.29 4.95 -12.64
N TYR A 127 3.31 3.63 -12.65
CA TYR A 127 2.72 2.81 -13.72
C TYR A 127 2.10 1.54 -13.14
N HIS A 128 1.47 0.75 -14.01
CA HIS A 128 0.73 -0.45 -13.63
C HIS A 128 1.00 -1.57 -14.64
N THR A 129 1.76 -2.59 -14.28
CA THR A 129 1.99 -3.73 -15.17
C THR A 129 0.70 -4.50 -15.45
N HIS A 130 -0.14 -4.70 -14.44
CA HIS A 130 -1.45 -5.35 -14.60
C HIS A 130 -2.57 -4.31 -14.59
N SER A 131 -2.73 -3.62 -15.73
CA SER A 131 -3.65 -2.48 -15.92
C SER A 131 -5.14 -2.80 -15.76
N ASP A 132 -5.51 -4.08 -15.73
CA ASP A 132 -6.89 -4.54 -15.60
C ASP A 132 -7.33 -4.77 -14.16
N GLU A 133 -6.39 -4.82 -13.21
CA GLU A 133 -6.66 -5.13 -11.81
C GLU A 133 -7.74 -4.21 -11.21
N SER A 134 -8.77 -4.82 -10.63
CA SER A 134 -9.96 -4.18 -10.09
C SER A 134 -10.41 -4.81 -8.77
N TYR A 135 -11.30 -4.11 -8.05
CA TYR A 135 -11.76 -4.48 -6.71
C TYR A 135 -13.22 -4.93 -6.73
N ILE A 136 -13.47 -6.20 -6.39
CA ILE A 136 -14.78 -6.86 -6.53
C ILE A 136 -15.90 -6.12 -5.78
N PRO A 137 -15.75 -5.72 -4.50
CA PRO A 137 -16.83 -5.08 -3.74
C PRO A 137 -17.34 -3.77 -4.35
N THR A 138 -16.47 -3.00 -5.03
CA THR A 138 -16.85 -1.72 -5.64
C THR A 138 -17.27 -1.87 -7.10
N SER A 139 -16.59 -2.75 -7.83
CA SER A 139 -16.69 -2.82 -9.28
C SER A 139 -17.39 -4.05 -9.82
N GLY A 140 -17.73 -5.00 -8.96
CA GLY A 140 -18.37 -6.27 -9.33
C GLY A 140 -17.47 -7.25 -10.06
N THR A 141 -16.19 -6.91 -10.29
CA THR A 141 -15.21 -7.76 -10.99
C THR A 141 -13.80 -7.51 -10.47
N ALA A 142 -12.98 -8.56 -10.49
CA ALA A 142 -11.56 -8.49 -10.18
C ALA A 142 -10.71 -7.94 -11.34
N SER A 143 -11.25 -7.93 -12.58
CA SER A 143 -10.53 -7.51 -13.78
C SER A 143 -11.43 -6.72 -14.74
N LYS A 144 -10.91 -5.59 -15.25
CA LYS A 144 -11.50 -4.75 -16.29
C LYS A 144 -10.46 -4.44 -17.35
N LYS A 145 -10.52 -5.18 -18.47
CA LYS A 145 -9.57 -5.04 -19.58
C LYS A 145 -9.34 -3.58 -19.99
N GLY A 146 -8.09 -3.12 -19.92
CA GLY A 146 -7.67 -1.77 -20.29
C GLY A 146 -8.17 -0.62 -19.42
N ASN A 147 -8.94 -0.88 -18.36
CA ASN A 147 -9.53 0.14 -17.50
C ASN A 147 -9.75 -0.37 -16.07
N GLY A 148 -8.72 -1.02 -15.51
CA GLY A 148 -8.72 -1.49 -14.13
C GLY A 148 -8.89 -0.36 -13.13
N ASP A 149 -9.45 -0.67 -11.97
CA ASP A 149 -9.51 0.31 -10.88
C ASP A 149 -8.12 0.65 -10.32
N ILE A 150 -7.09 -0.14 -10.62
CA ILE A 150 -5.71 0.13 -10.21
C ILE A 150 -5.22 1.51 -10.68
N PHE A 151 -5.69 2.01 -11.82
CA PHE A 151 -5.40 3.38 -12.27
C PHE A 151 -5.95 4.43 -11.30
N LYS A 152 -7.11 4.19 -10.68
CA LYS A 152 -7.69 5.10 -9.68
C LYS A 152 -6.91 5.06 -8.37
N VAL A 153 -6.33 3.90 -8.02
CA VAL A 153 -5.42 3.77 -6.87
C VAL A 153 -4.14 4.58 -7.14
N GLY A 154 -3.52 4.41 -8.32
CA GLY A 154 -2.36 5.23 -8.71
C GLY A 154 -2.66 6.73 -8.74
N LYS A 155 -3.86 7.12 -9.21
CA LYS A 155 -4.31 8.52 -9.19
C LYS A 155 -4.44 9.06 -7.75
N ALA A 156 -4.96 8.28 -6.81
CA ALA A 156 -5.07 8.70 -5.41
C ALA A 156 -3.67 8.94 -4.78
N LEU A 157 -2.68 8.09 -5.11
CA LEU A 157 -1.30 8.32 -4.66
C LEU A 157 -0.71 9.58 -5.28
N LYS A 158 -0.90 9.76 -6.60
CA LYS A 158 -0.49 10.98 -7.30
C LYS A 158 -1.04 12.23 -6.61
N GLU A 159 -2.34 12.27 -6.36
CA GLU A 159 -2.99 13.41 -5.69
C GLU A 159 -2.41 13.67 -4.31
N ARG A 160 -2.09 12.62 -3.54
CA ARG A 160 -1.46 12.80 -2.22
C ARG A 160 -0.06 13.40 -2.32
N LEU A 161 0.76 12.92 -3.26
CA LEU A 161 2.13 13.38 -3.47
C LEU A 161 2.20 14.80 -4.04
N GLU A 162 1.23 15.20 -4.87
CA GLU A 162 1.19 16.55 -5.46
C GLU A 162 0.82 17.65 -4.43
N ILE A 163 0.20 17.31 -3.30
CA ILE A 163 -0.15 18.29 -2.23
C ILE A 163 1.07 19.07 -1.73
N PRO A 164 2.20 18.44 -1.35
CA PRO A 164 3.43 19.16 -0.98
C PRO A 164 4.25 19.68 -2.17
N GLY A 165 3.83 19.44 -3.42
CA GLY A 165 4.50 19.95 -4.62
C GLY A 165 5.35 18.94 -5.40
N ILE A 166 5.37 17.65 -5.02
CA ILE A 166 6.10 16.61 -5.76
C ILE A 166 5.50 16.46 -7.16
N LYS A 167 6.35 16.45 -8.18
CA LYS A 167 5.90 16.24 -9.57
C LYS A 167 5.64 14.75 -9.83
N VAL A 168 4.42 14.38 -10.26
CA VAL A 168 4.08 12.97 -10.50
C VAL A 168 3.79 12.66 -11.97
N TYR A 169 4.60 11.78 -12.55
CA TYR A 169 4.36 11.16 -13.86
C TYR A 169 3.54 9.89 -13.71
N HIS A 170 2.22 9.96 -13.90
CA HIS A 170 1.34 8.78 -13.83
C HIS A 170 1.00 8.30 -15.24
N SER A 171 1.45 7.10 -15.58
CA SER A 171 1.14 6.47 -16.87
C SER A 171 -0.17 5.70 -16.81
N LEU A 172 -1.05 5.96 -17.79
CA LEU A 172 -2.31 5.25 -18.00
C LEU A 172 -2.23 4.25 -19.16
N ASN A 173 -1.02 3.91 -19.62
CA ASN A 173 -0.84 2.92 -20.67
C ASN A 173 -1.37 1.56 -20.19
N ALA A 174 -2.23 0.94 -21.00
CA ALA A 174 -2.70 -0.42 -20.77
C ALA A 174 -1.64 -1.45 -21.21
N HIS A 175 -1.49 -2.51 -20.43
CA HIS A 175 -0.54 -3.60 -20.66
C HIS A 175 -1.24 -4.96 -20.72
N ASP A 176 -2.54 -4.97 -20.98
CA ASP A 176 -3.33 -6.16 -21.25
C ASP A 176 -2.74 -7.06 -22.37
N PRO A 177 -3.01 -8.37 -22.35
CA PRO A 177 -3.79 -9.12 -21.35
C PRO A 177 -3.08 -9.27 -19.99
N HIS A 178 -3.81 -9.70 -18.96
CA HIS A 178 -3.24 -10.06 -17.66
C HIS A 178 -2.50 -11.40 -17.76
N ASP A 179 -1.26 -11.37 -18.25
CA ASP A 179 -0.41 -12.54 -18.44
C ASP A 179 1.06 -12.25 -18.07
N ILE A 180 1.91 -13.26 -18.15
CA ILE A 180 3.35 -13.10 -17.89
C ILE A 180 4.03 -12.10 -18.85
N ASN A 181 3.48 -11.91 -20.06
CA ASN A 181 3.99 -10.97 -21.04
C ASN A 181 3.61 -9.52 -20.71
N ALA A 182 2.76 -9.27 -19.71
CA ALA A 182 2.44 -7.93 -19.25
C ALA A 182 3.69 -7.18 -18.81
N TYR A 183 4.64 -7.86 -18.15
CA TYR A 183 5.93 -7.28 -17.78
C TYR A 183 6.76 -6.86 -19.00
N HIS A 184 6.76 -7.66 -20.08
CA HIS A 184 7.44 -7.26 -21.32
C HIS A 184 6.80 -6.02 -21.97
N ARG A 185 5.47 -5.87 -21.87
CA ARG A 185 4.76 -4.69 -22.40
C ARG A 185 4.98 -3.46 -21.52
N SER A 186 4.87 -3.61 -20.21
CA SER A 186 5.02 -2.53 -19.23
C SER A 186 6.46 -2.04 -19.13
N ARG A 187 7.45 -2.89 -19.44
CA ARG A 187 8.86 -2.49 -19.50
C ARG A 187 9.12 -1.29 -20.39
N ARG A 188 8.42 -1.18 -21.55
CA ARG A 188 8.55 -0.01 -22.43
C ARG A 188 8.06 1.28 -21.74
N THR A 189 6.91 1.20 -21.09
CA THR A 189 6.36 2.31 -20.29
C THR A 189 7.32 2.69 -19.16
N ALA A 190 7.87 1.71 -18.43
CA ALA A 190 8.82 1.93 -17.35
C ALA A 190 10.11 2.61 -17.86
N ILE A 191 10.67 2.18 -19.00
CA ILE A 191 11.83 2.82 -19.63
C ILE A 191 11.54 4.28 -19.99
N ASP A 192 10.37 4.57 -20.55
CA ASP A 192 10.01 5.95 -20.91
C ASP A 192 9.80 6.85 -19.69
N LEU A 193 9.36 6.29 -18.57
CA LEU A 193 9.28 6.97 -17.29
C LEU A 193 10.66 7.20 -16.67
N VAL A 194 11.56 6.20 -16.71
CA VAL A 194 12.95 6.33 -16.22
C VAL A 194 13.69 7.45 -16.95
N LYS A 195 13.46 7.64 -18.26
CA LYS A 195 14.02 8.76 -19.04
C LYS A 195 13.59 10.14 -18.53
N LYS A 196 12.54 10.24 -17.70
CA LYS A 196 12.13 11.48 -17.05
C LYS A 196 12.96 11.81 -15.80
N GLY A 197 13.82 10.90 -15.34
CA GLY A 197 14.66 11.02 -14.16
C GLY A 197 13.88 11.18 -12.85
N PRO A 198 12.91 10.29 -12.53
CA PRO A 198 12.18 10.39 -11.27
C PRO A 198 13.02 9.96 -10.07
N ASP A 199 12.75 10.45 -8.88
CA ASP A 199 13.40 9.99 -7.64
C ASP A 199 12.89 8.61 -7.21
N ALA A 200 11.65 8.25 -7.59
CA ALA A 200 11.10 6.90 -7.41
C ALA A 200 10.27 6.43 -8.60
N LEU A 201 10.36 5.13 -8.89
CA LEU A 201 9.54 4.45 -9.90
C LEU A 201 8.65 3.40 -9.22
N LEU A 202 7.32 3.52 -9.35
CA LEU A 202 6.37 2.70 -8.62
C LEU A 202 5.49 1.91 -9.59
N ASP A 203 5.52 0.59 -9.49
CA ASP A 203 4.57 -0.32 -10.12
C ASP A 203 3.49 -0.68 -9.11
N ILE A 204 2.28 -0.17 -9.29
CA ILE A 204 1.19 -0.35 -8.32
C ILE A 204 0.26 -1.46 -8.80
N HIS A 205 0.07 -2.44 -7.93
CA HIS A 205 -0.72 -3.65 -8.11
C HIS A 205 -1.73 -3.86 -6.97
N ARG A 206 -2.53 -4.92 -7.07
CA ARG A 206 -3.31 -5.51 -5.97
C ARG A 206 -3.21 -7.04 -5.96
N ASP A 207 -3.07 -7.61 -4.77
CA ASP A 207 -2.86 -9.04 -4.58
C ASP A 207 -4.18 -9.83 -4.77
N SER A 208 -4.11 -11.15 -4.61
CA SER A 208 -5.28 -12.07 -4.60
C SER A 208 -5.34 -12.91 -3.30
N ALA A 209 -4.65 -12.49 -2.24
CA ALA A 209 -4.75 -13.12 -0.92
C ALA A 209 -6.16 -12.95 -0.30
N PRO A 210 -6.52 -13.69 0.77
CA PRO A 210 -7.76 -13.46 1.50
C PRO A 210 -7.88 -12.03 2.05
N LEU A 211 -9.09 -11.49 2.15
CA LEU A 211 -9.32 -10.15 2.72
C LEU A 211 -8.68 -9.98 4.09
N SER A 212 -8.78 -10.99 4.97
CA SER A 212 -8.20 -10.98 6.32
C SER A 212 -6.69 -10.70 6.36
N ALA A 213 -5.98 -10.96 5.27
CA ALA A 213 -4.54 -10.74 5.17
C ALA A 213 -4.18 -9.27 4.86
N TYR A 214 -5.14 -8.50 4.33
CA TYR A 214 -4.95 -7.13 3.83
C TYR A 214 -5.84 -6.09 4.48
N GLN A 215 -6.98 -6.45 5.06
CA GLN A 215 -7.85 -5.49 5.73
C GLN A 215 -7.19 -4.95 7.00
N THR A 216 -7.24 -3.63 7.20
CA THR A 216 -6.73 -2.98 8.40
C THR A 216 -7.51 -1.71 8.71
N ASN A 217 -7.28 -1.16 9.90
CA ASN A 217 -7.76 0.15 10.29
C ASN A 217 -6.56 0.99 10.75
N ILE A 218 -6.30 2.11 10.07
CA ILE A 218 -5.21 3.03 10.39
C ILE A 218 -5.82 4.38 10.73
N LYS A 219 -5.58 4.87 11.95
CA LYS A 219 -6.14 6.14 12.46
C LYS A 219 -7.66 6.26 12.21
N ASP A 220 -8.40 5.24 12.63
CA ASP A 220 -9.87 5.12 12.47
C ASP A 220 -10.37 5.13 11.02
N THR A 221 -9.48 4.95 10.04
CA THR A 221 -9.81 4.81 8.62
C THR A 221 -9.63 3.35 8.18
N GLN A 222 -10.71 2.75 7.69
CA GLN A 222 -10.64 1.44 7.02
C GLN A 222 -9.74 1.55 5.78
N ALA A 223 -8.77 0.66 5.70
CA ALA A 223 -7.74 0.70 4.68
C ALA A 223 -7.28 -0.70 4.29
N ALA A 224 -6.58 -0.76 3.17
CA ALA A 224 -5.84 -1.93 2.73
C ALA A 224 -4.38 -1.80 3.18
N ARG A 225 -3.82 -2.88 3.70
CA ARG A 225 -2.38 -2.98 3.95
C ARG A 225 -1.63 -2.99 2.62
N VAL A 226 -0.34 -2.64 2.66
CA VAL A 226 0.53 -2.67 1.48
C VAL A 226 1.65 -3.68 1.68
N MET A 227 1.97 -4.46 0.66
CA MET A 227 3.15 -5.33 0.63
C MET A 227 4.11 -4.85 -0.46
N ILE A 228 5.40 -4.77 -0.15
CA ILE A 228 6.43 -4.52 -1.16
C ILE A 228 6.87 -5.87 -1.71
N VAL A 229 7.00 -5.98 -3.03
CA VAL A 229 7.53 -7.17 -3.68
C VAL A 229 8.88 -6.83 -4.30
N ILE A 230 9.87 -7.69 -4.06
CA ILE A 230 11.22 -7.58 -4.59
C ILE A 230 11.53 -8.81 -5.43
N GLY A 231 12.04 -8.60 -6.63
CA GLY A 231 12.40 -9.65 -7.56
C GLY A 231 13.82 -10.15 -7.32
N ARG A 232 13.97 -11.40 -6.88
CA ARG A 232 15.31 -11.99 -6.66
C ARG A 232 16.08 -12.36 -7.91
N SER A 233 15.46 -12.23 -9.08
CA SER A 233 16.14 -12.41 -10.37
C SER A 233 16.79 -11.11 -10.85
N ASN A 234 16.49 -9.97 -10.22
CA ASN A 234 17.13 -8.69 -10.51
C ASN A 234 18.60 -8.75 -10.04
N PRO A 235 19.60 -8.56 -10.92
CA PRO A 235 21.01 -8.57 -10.52
C PRO A 235 21.37 -7.47 -9.52
N ASN A 236 20.59 -6.38 -9.50
CA ASN A 236 20.75 -5.25 -8.58
C ASN A 236 19.73 -5.25 -7.44
N MET A 237 19.10 -6.41 -7.16
CA MET A 237 18.04 -6.55 -6.15
C MET A 237 18.39 -5.89 -4.82
N GLN A 238 19.65 -5.97 -4.38
CA GLN A 238 20.07 -5.43 -3.08
C GLN A 238 19.78 -3.93 -2.94
N VAL A 239 19.95 -3.15 -4.02
CA VAL A 239 19.67 -1.70 -4.01
C VAL A 239 18.18 -1.44 -3.84
N ASN A 240 17.32 -2.14 -4.61
CA ASN A 240 15.88 -2.04 -4.48
C ASN A 240 15.39 -2.52 -3.11
N LEU A 241 16.00 -3.58 -2.56
CA LEU A 241 15.67 -4.11 -1.24
C LEU A 241 16.03 -3.13 -0.12
N ASP A 242 17.15 -2.41 -0.24
CA ASP A 242 17.54 -1.42 0.75
C ASP A 242 16.64 -0.18 0.69
N TYR A 243 16.19 0.24 -0.50
CA TYR A 243 15.12 1.23 -0.61
C TYR A 243 13.80 0.74 -0.01
N ALA A 244 13.38 -0.49 -0.30
CA ALA A 244 12.18 -1.09 0.28
C ALA A 244 12.23 -1.15 1.82
N ARG A 245 13.40 -1.48 2.40
CA ARG A 245 13.61 -1.46 3.86
C ARG A 245 13.47 -0.07 4.44
N ARG A 246 13.98 0.96 3.77
CA ARG A 246 13.81 2.36 4.20
C ARG A 246 12.35 2.78 4.19
N VAL A 247 11.61 2.45 3.12
CA VAL A 247 10.17 2.69 3.02
C VAL A 247 9.41 1.96 4.11
N LYS A 248 9.69 0.66 4.33
CA LYS A 248 9.05 -0.12 5.40
C LYS A 248 9.37 0.45 6.78
N ALA A 249 10.62 0.81 7.06
CA ALA A 249 11.01 1.36 8.36
C ALA A 249 10.30 2.70 8.66
N ALA A 250 10.17 3.57 7.66
CA ALA A 250 9.38 4.79 7.77
C ALA A 250 7.90 4.47 8.03
N ALA A 251 7.33 3.49 7.32
CA ALA A 251 5.96 3.06 7.50
C ALA A 251 5.69 2.49 8.90
N ASP A 252 6.56 1.61 9.40
CA ASP A 252 6.44 1.02 10.74
C ASP A 252 6.45 2.10 11.83
N LYS A 253 7.15 3.22 11.60
CA LYS A 253 7.20 4.36 12.53
C LYS A 253 5.98 5.29 12.41
N ILE A 254 5.56 5.64 11.20
CA ILE A 254 4.50 6.63 10.96
C ILE A 254 3.10 5.99 11.10
N TYR A 255 2.95 4.76 10.62
CA TYR A 255 1.70 4.00 10.57
C TYR A 255 1.92 2.52 10.94
N PRO A 256 2.15 2.20 12.23
CA PRO A 256 2.29 0.81 12.68
C PRO A 256 1.13 -0.08 12.21
N GLY A 257 1.45 -1.25 11.65
CA GLY A 257 0.46 -2.19 11.13
C GLY A 257 -0.06 -1.89 9.71
N PHE A 258 0.42 -0.83 9.06
CA PHE A 258 0.04 -0.52 7.67
C PHE A 258 0.73 -1.44 6.66
N MET A 259 2.05 -1.61 6.77
CA MET A 259 2.80 -2.50 5.88
C MET A 259 2.64 -3.96 6.29
N ARG A 260 2.35 -4.85 5.35
CA ARG A 260 2.40 -6.30 5.57
C ARG A 260 3.84 -6.79 5.71
N GLY A 261 4.75 -6.24 4.92
CA GLY A 261 6.14 -6.70 4.86
C GLY A 261 6.76 -6.51 3.48
N ILE A 262 7.90 -7.17 3.28
CA ILE A 262 8.62 -7.25 2.01
C ILE A 262 8.67 -8.72 1.61
N PHE A 263 8.04 -9.08 0.49
CA PHE A 263 8.16 -10.40 -0.12
C PHE A 263 9.25 -10.39 -1.18
N ILE A 264 10.17 -11.35 -1.13
CA ILE A 264 11.32 -11.45 -2.03
C ILE A 264 11.13 -12.73 -2.86
N GLY A 265 10.52 -12.57 -4.03
CA GLY A 265 10.03 -13.66 -4.86
C GLY A 265 10.87 -13.90 -6.12
N LYS A 266 10.67 -15.08 -6.74
CA LYS A 266 11.28 -15.45 -8.04
C LYS A 266 10.67 -14.66 -9.21
N GLY A 267 11.06 -13.39 -9.33
CA GLY A 267 10.72 -12.50 -10.44
C GLY A 267 11.78 -11.41 -10.63
N ASP A 268 11.56 -10.53 -11.61
CA ASP A 268 12.42 -9.37 -11.91
C ASP A 268 11.64 -8.04 -11.86
N TYR A 269 10.35 -8.08 -12.22
CA TYR A 269 9.37 -7.00 -11.98
C TYR A 269 9.80 -5.60 -12.48
N ASN A 270 10.63 -5.52 -13.53
CA ASN A 270 11.22 -4.28 -14.06
C ASN A 270 12.05 -3.45 -13.05
N GLN A 271 12.42 -4.04 -11.91
CA GLN A 271 13.15 -3.36 -10.85
C GLN A 271 14.61 -3.12 -11.22
N ASP A 272 15.13 -3.92 -12.14
CA ASP A 272 16.46 -3.78 -12.74
C ASP A 272 16.65 -2.44 -13.48
N LEU A 273 15.56 -1.78 -13.88
CA LEU A 273 15.60 -0.51 -14.60
C LEU A 273 15.95 0.71 -13.74
N TYR A 274 15.73 0.65 -12.42
CA TYR A 274 15.91 1.82 -11.56
C TYR A 274 16.19 1.45 -10.10
N PRO A 275 17.14 2.11 -9.41
CA PRO A 275 17.55 1.74 -8.05
C PRO A 275 16.43 1.90 -7.00
N THR A 276 15.54 2.86 -7.20
CA THR A 276 14.36 3.13 -6.35
C THR A 276 13.06 2.61 -6.98
N ALA A 277 13.15 1.64 -7.89
CA ALA A 277 11.97 0.95 -8.42
C ALA A 277 11.38 0.00 -7.36
N LEU A 278 10.07 0.12 -7.09
CA LEU A 278 9.33 -0.77 -6.20
C LEU A 278 8.04 -1.28 -6.86
N LEU A 279 7.72 -2.55 -6.60
CA LEU A 279 6.40 -3.11 -6.84
C LEU A 279 5.61 -3.09 -5.53
N LEU A 280 4.39 -2.55 -5.57
CA LEU A 280 3.53 -2.35 -4.41
C LEU A 280 2.20 -3.06 -4.61
N GLU A 281 1.93 -4.07 -3.77
CA GLU A 281 0.63 -4.73 -3.70
C GLU A 281 -0.27 -4.01 -2.71
N VAL A 282 -1.31 -3.35 -3.21
CA VAL A 282 -2.25 -2.55 -2.42
C VAL A 282 -3.53 -3.34 -2.21
N GLY A 283 -3.66 -3.98 -1.05
CA GLY A 283 -4.83 -4.80 -0.78
C GLY A 283 -4.90 -6.08 -1.61
N THR A 284 -6.11 -6.63 -1.64
CA THR A 284 -6.50 -7.75 -2.50
C THR A 284 -7.72 -7.38 -3.33
N GLU A 285 -8.05 -8.15 -4.36
CA GLU A 285 -9.30 -8.03 -5.13
C GLU A 285 -10.57 -8.04 -4.26
N GLN A 286 -10.49 -8.56 -3.02
CA GLN A 286 -11.58 -8.58 -2.05
C GLN A 286 -11.71 -7.31 -1.20
N ASN A 287 -10.71 -6.40 -1.23
CA ASN A 287 -10.86 -5.07 -0.63
C ASN A 287 -11.81 -4.22 -1.47
N SER A 288 -12.39 -3.16 -0.89
CA SER A 288 -13.05 -2.13 -1.69
C SER A 288 -12.03 -1.19 -2.35
N LEU A 289 -12.40 -0.59 -3.47
CA LEU A 289 -11.57 0.43 -4.12
C LEU A 289 -11.34 1.64 -3.19
N GLU A 290 -12.32 1.99 -2.36
CA GLU A 290 -12.20 3.12 -1.44
C GLU A 290 -11.20 2.84 -0.32
N GLU A 291 -11.13 1.61 0.21
CA GLU A 291 -10.06 1.20 1.14
C GLU A 291 -8.67 1.30 0.48
N ALA A 292 -8.53 0.84 -0.76
CA ALA A 292 -7.27 0.93 -1.50
C ALA A 292 -6.85 2.39 -1.75
N LYS A 293 -7.79 3.26 -2.15
CA LYS A 293 -7.53 4.70 -2.31
C LYS A 293 -7.20 5.39 -0.99
N ALA A 294 -7.89 5.05 0.09
CA ALA A 294 -7.59 5.59 1.42
C ALA A 294 -6.15 5.26 1.85
N SER A 295 -5.69 4.05 1.52
CA SER A 295 -4.32 3.57 1.78
C SER A 295 -3.25 4.43 1.10
N MET A 296 -3.57 5.05 -0.03
CA MET A 296 -2.64 5.92 -0.75
C MET A 296 -2.34 7.23 0.00
N ASN A 297 -3.22 7.67 0.91
CA ASN A 297 -2.90 8.79 1.80
C ASN A 297 -1.77 8.43 2.77
N PHE A 298 -1.84 7.24 3.37
CA PHE A 298 -0.81 6.74 4.30
C PHE A 298 0.49 6.44 3.57
N LEU A 299 0.42 5.75 2.43
CA LEU A 299 1.60 5.48 1.61
C LEU A 299 2.26 6.77 1.11
N GLY A 300 1.46 7.75 0.67
CA GLY A 300 1.98 9.04 0.21
C GLY A 300 2.74 9.77 1.32
N ASP A 301 2.23 9.79 2.55
CA ASP A 301 2.93 10.36 3.71
C ASP A 301 4.29 9.70 3.97
N ILE A 302 4.34 8.37 3.85
CA ILE A 302 5.55 7.59 4.03
C ILE A 302 6.57 7.94 2.94
N LEU A 303 6.14 7.97 1.67
CA LEU A 303 7.00 8.31 0.55
C LEU A 303 7.51 9.75 0.62
N ILE A 304 6.65 10.71 0.99
CA ILE A 304 7.06 12.11 1.24
C ILE A 304 8.15 12.18 2.31
N HIS A 305 8.03 11.39 3.39
CA HIS A 305 9.05 11.32 4.43
C HIS A 305 10.36 10.72 3.93
N VAL A 306 10.30 9.64 3.14
CA VAL A 306 11.47 8.95 2.62
C VAL A 306 12.22 9.82 1.60
N LEU A 307 11.52 10.31 0.58
CA LEU A 307 12.09 11.10 -0.52
C LEU A 307 12.80 12.36 0.00
N ARG A 308 12.23 13.04 1.00
CA ARG A 308 12.86 14.22 1.60
C ARG A 308 14.21 13.94 2.28
N ASN A 309 14.38 12.72 2.79
CA ASN A 309 15.58 12.34 3.53
C ASN A 309 16.65 11.70 2.63
N GLU A 310 16.39 11.52 1.32
CA GLU A 310 17.39 11.01 0.37
C GLU A 310 18.42 12.07 -0.03
N ASP A 311 18.05 13.37 -0.06
CA ASP A 311 18.93 14.46 -0.49
C ASP A 311 19.90 15.00 0.59
N ARG A 312 20.08 14.28 1.70
CA ARG A 312 20.88 14.77 2.84
C ARG A 312 21.98 13.81 3.34
N SER A 313 22.27 12.74 2.60
CA SER A 313 23.39 11.83 2.89
C SER A 313 24.50 11.92 1.86
#